data_AF-A0A1G7QQA9-F1
#
_entry.id   AF-A0A1G7QQA9-F1
#
_cell.length_a   1.000
_cell.length_b   1.000
_cell.length_c   1.000
_cell.angle_alpha   90.00
_cell.angle_beta   90.00
_cell.angle_gamma   90.00
#
_symmetry.space_group_name_H-M   'P 1'
#
loop_
_entity.id
_entity.type
_entity.pdbx_description
1 polymer ?
#
loop_
_entity_poly.entity_id
_entity_poly.type
_entity_poly.pdbx_seq_one_letter_code
_entity_poly.pdbx_strand_id
1 'polypeptide(L)'
;MKHPIIASTMFLLACCHSPRQTEAPSGSAEPAAQLSRPSVLMYADIDPFIDVGNMTEQEVAGLFSKMHQADQQYRDSLYNGRKENEAAFSQKMRANDEANLKILNKIIQVHGWPKKSVFGEEAAETAWLVIWHHRGNRHILCQHFDLMEKAVNEGEMSASLFRQVEDQVAMLSPDQVNY
;
A
#
# COMPACT_ATOMS: atom_id res chain seq x y z
N MET A 1 39.87 37.58 15.80
CA MET A 1 39.22 36.36 16.36
C MET A 1 38.03 36.03 15.47
N LYS A 2 37.97 34.80 14.96
CA LYS A 2 37.09 34.37 13.86
C LYS A 2 35.70 33.99 14.40
N HIS A 3 34.64 34.49 13.78
CA HIS A 3 33.26 34.04 14.01
C HIS A 3 33.00 32.72 13.26
N PRO A 4 32.25 31.76 13.83
CA PRO A 4 31.76 30.62 13.07
C PRO A 4 30.45 30.97 12.34
N ILE A 5 30.42 30.61 11.06
CA ILE A 5 29.26 30.72 10.17
C ILE A 5 28.37 29.49 10.40
N ILE A 6 27.08 29.74 10.65
CA ILE A 6 26.02 28.73 10.73
C ILE A 6 25.66 28.35 9.28
N ALA A 7 25.96 27.12 8.88
CA ALA A 7 25.50 26.56 7.62
C ALA A 7 24.09 25.98 7.83
N SER A 8 23.08 26.71 7.35
CA SER A 8 21.71 26.22 7.22
C SER A 8 21.58 25.50 5.88
N THR A 9 21.54 24.18 5.91
CA THR A 9 21.38 23.34 4.71
C THR A 9 19.89 23.20 4.39
N MET A 10 19.40 24.07 3.52
CA MET A 10 18.12 23.85 2.82
C MET A 10 18.28 22.64 1.90
N PHE A 11 17.57 21.54 2.20
CA PHE A 11 17.45 20.40 1.30
C PHE A 11 16.44 20.75 0.21
N LEU A 12 16.92 20.98 -1.01
CA LEU A 12 16.09 21.26 -2.18
C LEU A 12 15.37 19.97 -2.61
N LEU A 13 14.06 19.93 -2.42
CA LEU A 13 13.15 18.99 -3.09
C LEU A 13 13.17 19.28 -4.60
N ALA A 14 13.90 18.45 -5.36
CA ALA A 14 13.88 18.50 -6.81
C ALA A 14 12.56 17.89 -7.34
N CYS A 15 11.80 18.73 -8.02
CA CYS A 15 10.49 18.45 -8.59
C CYS A 15 10.50 17.33 -9.62
N CYS A 16 9.49 16.47 -9.56
CA CYS A 16 9.06 15.57 -10.63
C CYS A 16 8.72 16.38 -11.89
N HIS A 17 9.46 16.23 -12.99
CA HIS A 17 9.03 16.58 -14.36
C HIS A 17 9.87 15.80 -15.38
N SER A 18 9.24 14.88 -16.12
CA SER A 18 9.84 14.22 -17.29
C SER A 18 9.47 14.97 -18.58
N PRO A 19 10.35 15.04 -19.59
CA PRO A 19 10.00 15.60 -20.89
C PRO A 19 9.25 14.59 -21.77
N ARG A 20 8.24 15.10 -22.49
CA ARG A 20 7.41 14.40 -23.48
C ARG A 20 8.23 14.10 -24.74
N GLN A 21 8.31 12.83 -25.15
CA GLN A 21 8.79 12.45 -26.48
C GLN A 21 7.62 12.41 -27.48
N THR A 22 7.86 12.98 -28.66
CA THR A 22 7.00 12.92 -29.85
C THR A 22 7.55 11.87 -30.81
N GLU A 23 6.74 10.88 -31.18
CA GLU A 23 7.01 10.00 -32.34
C GLU A 23 5.78 9.94 -33.26
N ALA A 24 6.06 9.97 -34.57
CA ALA A 24 5.11 9.92 -35.67
C ALA A 24 4.78 8.45 -36.05
N PRO A 25 3.66 8.17 -36.74
CA PRO A 25 3.12 6.82 -36.84
C PRO A 25 3.73 6.04 -38.02
N SER A 26 4.33 4.87 -37.75
CA SER A 26 4.58 3.84 -38.78
C SER A 26 3.61 2.69 -38.60
N GLY A 27 2.82 2.42 -39.63
CA GLY A 27 1.84 1.33 -39.62
C GLY A 27 2.49 -0.04 -39.50
N SER A 28 1.94 -0.85 -38.62
CA SER A 28 2.16 -2.30 -38.58
C SER A 28 0.87 -2.98 -38.13
N ALA A 29 0.58 -4.10 -38.80
CA ALA A 29 -0.60 -4.94 -38.66
C ALA A 29 -1.12 -5.13 -37.23
N GLU A 30 -2.45 -5.17 -37.07
CA GLU A 30 -3.11 -5.52 -35.81
C GLU A 30 -2.66 -6.91 -35.35
N PRO A 31 -2.11 -7.05 -34.13
CA PRO A 31 -1.82 -8.37 -33.59
C PRO A 31 -3.13 -9.05 -33.19
N ALA A 32 -3.23 -10.34 -33.51
CA ALA A 32 -4.30 -11.21 -33.07
C ALA A 32 -4.57 -11.00 -31.57
N ALA A 33 -5.83 -10.79 -31.20
CA ALA A 33 -6.28 -10.46 -29.86
C ALA A 33 -5.61 -11.37 -28.82
N GLN A 34 -4.61 -10.81 -28.16
CA GLN A 34 -3.89 -11.43 -27.07
C GLN A 34 -4.91 -11.51 -25.93
N LEU A 35 -5.49 -12.68 -25.70
CA LEU A 35 -6.39 -12.93 -24.57
C LEU A 35 -5.69 -12.40 -23.31
N SER A 36 -6.21 -11.32 -22.74
CA SER A 36 -5.58 -10.64 -21.63
C SER A 36 -5.48 -11.62 -20.47
N ARG A 37 -4.31 -11.68 -19.83
CA ARG A 37 -4.15 -12.45 -18.60
C ARG A 37 -5.23 -11.99 -17.61
N PRO A 38 -5.95 -12.91 -16.95
CA PRO A 38 -6.94 -12.52 -15.97
C PRO A 38 -6.28 -11.68 -14.88
N SER A 39 -6.94 -10.58 -14.49
CA SER A 39 -6.46 -9.68 -13.45
C SER A 39 -6.18 -10.46 -12.17
N VAL A 40 -5.09 -10.14 -11.46
CA VAL A 40 -4.76 -10.75 -10.17
C VAL A 40 -5.91 -10.63 -9.18
N LEU A 41 -6.69 -9.55 -9.28
CA LEU A 41 -7.86 -9.29 -8.44
C LEU A 41 -8.98 -10.32 -8.59
N MET A 42 -9.04 -11.08 -9.71
CA MET A 42 -10.02 -12.17 -9.88
C MET A 42 -9.87 -13.25 -8.80
N TYR A 43 -8.68 -13.38 -8.21
CA TYR A 43 -8.40 -14.37 -7.19
C TYR A 43 -8.62 -13.83 -5.77
N ALA A 44 -8.92 -12.55 -5.58
CA ALA A 44 -9.10 -11.98 -4.24
C ALA A 44 -10.37 -12.55 -3.57
N ASP A 45 -10.31 -12.73 -2.25
CA ASP A 45 -11.46 -13.17 -1.44
C ASP A 45 -12.31 -11.99 -0.94
N ILE A 46 -11.82 -10.76 -1.13
CA ILE A 46 -12.53 -9.53 -0.82
C ILE A 46 -12.76 -8.75 -2.10
N ASP A 47 -13.94 -8.14 -2.25
CA ASP A 47 -14.28 -7.33 -3.42
C ASP A 47 -13.47 -6.02 -3.40
N PRO A 48 -12.50 -5.83 -4.31
CA PRO A 48 -11.70 -4.61 -4.36
C PRO A 48 -12.50 -3.39 -4.87
N PHE A 49 -13.71 -3.61 -5.38
CA PHE A 49 -14.59 -2.58 -5.93
C PHE A 49 -15.65 -2.09 -4.95
N ILE A 50 -15.64 -2.56 -3.71
CA ILE A 50 -16.57 -2.09 -2.66
C ILE A 50 -16.61 -0.56 -2.59
N ASP A 51 -17.82 -0.01 -2.50
CA ASP A 51 -18.04 1.43 -2.31
C ASP A 51 -18.03 1.73 -0.81
N VAL A 52 -17.04 2.52 -0.40
CA VAL A 52 -16.86 2.94 1.00
C VAL A 52 -17.48 4.30 1.27
N GLY A 53 -17.88 5.06 0.24
CA GLY A 53 -18.32 6.45 0.39
C GLY A 53 -19.63 6.61 1.15
N ASN A 54 -20.44 5.55 1.22
CA ASN A 54 -21.73 5.52 1.91
C ASN A 54 -21.73 4.63 3.16
N MET A 55 -20.57 4.10 3.58
CA MET A 55 -20.47 3.24 4.75
C MET A 55 -20.39 4.07 6.03
N THR A 56 -21.09 3.62 7.08
CA THR A 56 -20.93 4.11 8.44
C THR A 56 -19.57 3.70 9.02
N GLU A 57 -19.12 4.37 10.09
CA GLU A 57 -17.87 4.00 10.76
C GLU A 57 -17.87 2.54 11.24
N GLN A 58 -19.01 2.03 11.69
CA GLN A 58 -19.17 0.64 12.12
C GLN A 58 -19.03 -0.33 10.93
N GLU A 59 -19.57 0.02 9.77
CA GLU A 59 -19.44 -0.79 8.55
C GLU A 59 -18.00 -0.79 8.03
N VAL A 60 -17.30 0.35 8.13
CA VAL A 60 -15.87 0.45 7.80
C VAL A 60 -15.03 -0.38 8.78
N ALA A 61 -15.33 -0.35 10.08
CA ALA A 61 -14.66 -1.22 11.06
C ALA A 61 -14.88 -2.70 10.74
N GLY A 62 -16.12 -3.10 10.40
CA GLY A 62 -16.41 -4.47 9.96
C GLY A 62 -15.74 -4.84 8.63
N LEU A 63 -15.49 -3.88 7.75
CA LEU A 63 -14.70 -4.07 6.53
C LEU A 63 -13.23 -4.31 6.85
N PHE A 64 -12.64 -3.60 7.82
CA PHE A 64 -11.27 -3.86 8.28
C PHE A 64 -11.10 -5.28 8.82
N SER A 65 -12.04 -5.81 9.59
CA SER A 65 -11.95 -7.20 10.05
C SER A 65 -11.96 -8.20 8.88
N LYS A 66 -12.73 -7.94 7.82
CA LYS A 66 -12.71 -8.76 6.59
C LYS A 66 -11.39 -8.64 5.84
N MET A 67 -10.85 -7.42 5.72
CA MET A 67 -9.54 -7.18 5.11
C MET A 67 -8.44 -7.93 5.88
N HIS A 68 -8.46 -7.87 7.21
CA HIS A 68 -7.52 -8.57 8.08
C HIS A 68 -7.59 -10.09 7.90
N GLN A 69 -8.79 -10.66 7.90
CA GLN A 69 -8.97 -12.08 7.66
C GLN A 69 -8.43 -12.49 6.28
N ALA A 70 -8.76 -11.74 5.24
CA ALA A 70 -8.30 -12.00 3.87
C ALA A 70 -6.76 -11.94 3.77
N ASP A 71 -6.14 -11.02 4.49
CA ASP A 71 -4.70 -10.81 4.56
C ASP A 71 -3.96 -11.98 5.25
N GLN A 72 -4.44 -12.39 6.42
CA GLN A 72 -3.72 -13.31 7.29
C GLN A 72 -3.95 -14.79 6.94
N GLN A 73 -5.13 -15.17 6.45
CA GLN A 73 -5.51 -16.59 6.30
C GLN A 73 -4.53 -17.41 5.43
N TYR A 74 -4.01 -16.83 4.34
CA TYR A 74 -3.10 -17.55 3.45
C TYR A 74 -1.65 -17.46 3.91
N ARG A 75 -1.29 -16.42 4.66
CA ARG A 75 0.03 -16.33 5.30
C ARG A 75 0.18 -17.42 6.35
N ASP A 76 -0.85 -17.60 7.20
CA ASP A 76 -0.93 -18.72 8.13
C ASP A 76 -0.91 -20.06 7.39
N SER A 77 -1.71 -20.20 6.34
CA SER A 77 -1.77 -21.44 5.55
C SER A 77 -0.47 -21.76 4.79
N LEU A 78 0.33 -20.76 4.39
CA LEU A 78 1.65 -20.97 3.78
C LEU A 78 2.68 -21.41 4.82
N TYR A 79 2.54 -20.97 6.07
CA TYR A 79 3.45 -21.32 7.16
C TYR A 79 3.09 -22.68 7.79
N ASN A 80 1.81 -22.95 8.02
CA ASN A 80 1.29 -24.10 8.77
C ASN A 80 0.61 -25.17 7.90
N GLY A 81 0.33 -24.88 6.63
CA GLY A 81 -0.46 -25.74 5.75
C GLY A 81 0.35 -26.77 4.96
N ARG A 82 -0.34 -27.44 4.03
CA ARG A 82 0.25 -28.48 3.19
C ARG A 82 0.90 -27.89 1.93
N LYS A 83 2.11 -28.35 1.60
CA LYS A 83 2.93 -27.81 0.49
C LYS A 83 2.25 -27.89 -0.88
N GLU A 84 1.40 -28.88 -1.12
CA GLU A 84 0.66 -29.01 -2.37
C GLU A 84 -0.26 -27.81 -2.68
N ASN A 85 -0.64 -27.04 -1.66
CA ASN A 85 -1.48 -25.86 -1.82
C ASN A 85 -0.69 -24.54 -1.93
N GLU A 86 0.64 -24.57 -1.79
CA GLU A 86 1.49 -23.38 -1.67
C GLU A 86 1.32 -22.41 -2.85
N ALA A 87 1.24 -22.94 -4.07
CA ALA A 87 1.04 -22.13 -5.27
C ALA A 87 -0.31 -21.41 -5.28
N ALA A 88 -1.38 -22.10 -4.89
CA ALA A 88 -2.72 -21.52 -4.80
C ALA A 88 -2.81 -20.47 -3.69
N PHE A 89 -2.24 -20.75 -2.52
CA PHE A 89 -2.21 -19.80 -1.40
C PHE A 89 -1.35 -18.57 -1.71
N SER A 90 -0.23 -18.75 -2.40
CA SER A 90 0.60 -17.62 -2.85
C SER A 90 -0.14 -16.74 -3.86
N GLN A 91 -0.93 -17.33 -4.77
CA GLN A 91 -1.76 -16.58 -5.70
C GLN A 91 -2.85 -15.78 -4.97
N LYS A 92 -3.55 -16.43 -4.04
CA LYS A 92 -4.59 -15.81 -3.23
C LYS A 92 -4.05 -14.69 -2.34
N MET A 93 -2.92 -14.92 -1.66
CA MET A 93 -2.25 -13.92 -0.83
C MET A 93 -1.93 -12.66 -1.63
N ARG A 94 -1.29 -12.78 -2.80
CA ARG A 94 -0.99 -11.63 -3.66
C ARG A 94 -2.25 -10.90 -4.14
N ALA A 95 -3.29 -11.64 -4.47
CA ALA A 95 -4.56 -11.03 -4.90
C ALA A 95 -5.23 -10.25 -3.77
N ASN A 96 -5.18 -10.77 -2.54
CA ASN A 96 -5.70 -10.10 -1.35
C ASN A 96 -4.87 -8.87 -0.98
N ASP A 97 -3.53 -8.92 -1.11
CA ASP A 97 -2.66 -7.76 -0.88
C ASP A 97 -3.07 -6.58 -1.80
N GLU A 98 -3.22 -6.84 -3.10
CA GLU A 98 -3.62 -5.84 -4.09
C GLU A 98 -5.06 -5.33 -3.86
N ALA A 99 -5.98 -6.24 -3.51
CA ALA A 99 -7.36 -5.87 -3.22
C ALA A 99 -7.46 -4.99 -1.97
N ASN A 100 -6.76 -5.37 -0.91
CA ASN A 100 -6.71 -4.63 0.35
C ASN A 100 -6.08 -3.25 0.16
N LEU A 101 -4.99 -3.13 -0.59
CA LEU A 101 -4.39 -1.82 -0.88
C LEU A 101 -5.38 -0.89 -1.59
N LYS A 102 -6.12 -1.43 -2.57
CA LYS A 102 -7.14 -0.68 -3.29
C LYS A 102 -8.29 -0.23 -2.39
N ILE A 103 -8.74 -1.08 -1.48
CA ILE A 103 -9.78 -0.75 -0.50
C ILE A 103 -9.26 0.28 0.50
N LEU A 104 -8.06 0.09 1.04
CA LEU A 104 -7.44 1.01 1.99
C LEU A 104 -7.29 2.41 1.39
N ASN A 105 -6.85 2.53 0.14
CA ASN A 105 -6.76 3.82 -0.55
C ASN A 105 -8.10 4.55 -0.60
N LYS A 106 -9.20 3.83 -0.84
CA LYS A 106 -10.55 4.41 -0.83
C LYS A 106 -10.96 4.84 0.58
N ILE A 107 -10.69 4.01 1.60
CA ILE A 107 -10.99 4.35 3.00
C ILE A 107 -10.22 5.62 3.40
N ILE A 108 -8.93 5.70 3.05
CA ILE A 108 -8.09 6.87 3.33
C ILE A 108 -8.60 8.12 2.62
N GLN A 109 -9.09 7.99 1.39
CA GLN A 109 -9.68 9.11 0.65
C GLN A 109 -10.92 9.69 1.35
N VAL A 110 -11.72 8.85 2.02
CA VAL A 110 -12.98 9.27 2.67
C VAL A 110 -12.77 9.66 4.14
N HIS A 111 -11.96 8.91 4.89
CA HIS A 111 -11.85 9.02 6.34
C HIS A 111 -10.47 9.46 6.83
N GLY A 112 -9.47 9.58 5.95
CA GLY A 112 -8.08 9.73 6.34
C GLY A 112 -7.46 8.42 6.86
N TRP A 113 -6.29 8.50 7.49
CA TRP A 113 -5.65 7.31 8.08
C TRP A 113 -6.59 6.63 9.09
N PRO A 114 -6.75 5.30 9.06
CA PRO A 114 -7.60 4.58 10.01
C PRO A 114 -7.11 4.76 11.44
N LYS A 115 -7.89 5.49 12.25
CA LYS A 115 -7.57 5.82 13.64
C LYS A 115 -8.07 4.74 14.60
N LYS A 116 -7.27 4.39 15.61
CA LYS A 116 -7.64 3.44 16.68
C LYS A 116 -8.87 3.91 17.43
N SER A 117 -8.98 5.21 17.70
CA SER A 117 -10.10 5.80 18.44
C SER A 117 -11.45 5.72 17.73
N VAL A 118 -11.45 5.55 16.40
CA VAL A 118 -12.67 5.51 15.57
C VAL A 118 -13.00 4.09 15.15
N PHE A 119 -12.02 3.35 14.62
CA PHE A 119 -12.24 2.04 14.01
C PHE A 119 -11.69 0.87 14.84
N GLY A 120 -11.03 1.14 15.96
CA GLY A 120 -10.40 0.13 16.83
C GLY A 120 -8.94 -0.19 16.47
N GLU A 121 -8.27 -0.91 17.37
CA GLU A 121 -6.85 -1.26 17.22
C GLU A 121 -6.59 -2.16 16.00
N GLU A 122 -7.44 -3.17 15.79
CA GLU A 122 -7.34 -4.09 14.65
C GLU A 122 -7.37 -3.33 13.30
N ALA A 123 -8.20 -2.29 13.19
CA ALA A 123 -8.30 -1.50 11.96
C ALA A 123 -7.01 -0.70 11.69
N ALA A 124 -6.46 -0.05 12.71
CA ALA A 124 -5.21 0.70 12.59
C ALA A 124 -4.02 -0.23 12.28
N GLU A 125 -3.97 -1.40 12.90
CA GLU A 125 -2.95 -2.43 12.60
C GLU A 125 -3.11 -2.99 11.19
N THR A 126 -4.34 -3.30 10.77
CA THR A 126 -4.64 -3.81 9.42
C THR A 126 -4.24 -2.79 8.35
N ALA A 127 -4.51 -1.50 8.57
CA ALA A 127 -4.06 -0.44 7.67
C ALA A 127 -2.53 -0.45 7.48
N TRP A 128 -1.78 -0.61 8.57
CA TRP A 128 -0.33 -0.74 8.51
C TRP A 128 0.12 -2.03 7.79
N LEU A 129 -0.48 -3.19 8.12
CA LEU A 129 -0.15 -4.48 7.49
C LEU A 129 -0.29 -4.42 5.97
N VAL A 130 -1.38 -3.81 5.48
CA VAL A 130 -1.63 -3.64 4.05
C VAL A 130 -0.51 -2.84 3.38
N ILE A 131 -0.05 -1.73 3.99
CA ILE A 131 1.09 -0.97 3.47
C ILE A 131 2.39 -1.77 3.58
N TRP A 132 2.61 -2.45 4.70
CA TRP A 132 3.83 -3.22 4.98
C TRP A 132 4.03 -4.40 4.03
N HIS A 133 2.96 -5.04 3.55
CA HIS A 133 3.09 -6.12 2.57
C HIS A 133 3.59 -5.62 1.21
N HIS A 134 3.47 -4.32 0.96
CA HIS A 134 4.03 -3.63 -0.19
C HIS A 134 5.40 -2.99 0.10
N ARG A 135 6.09 -3.40 1.17
CA ARG A 135 7.41 -2.87 1.57
C ARG A 135 8.53 -2.95 0.52
N GLY A 136 8.34 -3.72 -0.56
CA GLY A 136 9.24 -3.72 -1.72
C GLY A 136 9.00 -2.57 -2.70
N ASN A 137 7.96 -1.77 -2.49
CA ASN A 137 7.55 -0.66 -3.35
C ASN A 137 7.65 0.66 -2.59
N ARG A 138 8.73 1.40 -2.86
CA ARG A 138 9.00 2.69 -2.21
C ARG A 138 7.89 3.71 -2.44
N HIS A 139 7.29 3.71 -3.63
CA HIS A 139 6.22 4.64 -3.97
C HIS A 139 5.00 4.45 -3.05
N ILE A 140 4.57 3.20 -2.83
CA ILE A 140 3.44 2.89 -1.94
C ILE A 140 3.75 3.32 -0.50
N LEU A 141 4.96 3.04 0.00
CA LEU A 141 5.35 3.47 1.35
C LEU A 141 5.33 5.00 1.49
N CYS A 142 5.96 5.71 0.54
CA CYS A 142 6.04 7.16 0.57
C CYS A 142 4.67 7.84 0.41
N GLN A 143 3.76 7.27 -0.39
CA GLN A 143 2.40 7.81 -0.59
C GLN A 143 1.63 7.93 0.73
N HIS A 144 1.90 7.07 1.71
CA HIS A 144 1.18 7.01 2.98
C HIS A 144 2.00 7.54 4.17
N PHE A 145 3.24 7.98 3.93
CA PHE A 145 4.22 8.25 4.97
C PHE A 145 3.77 9.35 5.93
N ASP A 146 3.41 10.52 5.41
CA ASP A 146 2.98 11.67 6.21
C ASP A 146 1.69 11.38 7.00
N LEU A 147 0.80 10.55 6.45
CA LEU A 147 -0.43 10.12 7.12
C LEU A 147 -0.12 9.21 8.31
N MET A 148 0.80 8.26 8.15
CA MET A 148 1.24 7.39 9.23
C MET A 148 2.02 8.16 10.31
N GLU A 149 2.89 9.09 9.91
CA GLU A 149 3.63 9.96 10.85
C GLU A 149 2.66 10.77 11.70
N LYS A 150 1.68 11.41 11.06
CA LYS A 150 0.62 12.15 11.76
C LYS A 150 -0.15 11.25 12.72
N ALA A 151 -0.54 10.05 12.28
CA ALA A 151 -1.28 9.11 13.12
C ALA A 151 -0.46 8.67 14.35
N VAL A 152 0.86 8.48 14.22
CA VAL A 152 1.73 8.22 15.38
C VAL A 152 1.77 9.40 16.33
N ASN A 153 1.92 10.63 15.81
CA ASN A 153 1.95 11.85 16.62
C ASN A 153 0.64 12.09 17.39
N GLU A 154 -0.49 11.63 16.84
CA GLU A 154 -1.81 11.68 17.47
C GLU A 154 -2.10 10.48 18.40
N GLY A 155 -1.18 9.50 18.50
CA GLY A 155 -1.38 8.27 19.29
C GLY A 155 -2.28 7.23 18.61
N GLU A 156 -2.69 7.48 17.37
CA GLU A 156 -3.61 6.69 16.56
C GLU A 156 -2.92 5.58 15.75
N MET A 157 -1.60 5.48 15.81
CA MET A 157 -0.81 4.38 15.25
C MET A 157 0.33 3.99 16.20
N SER A 158 0.90 2.80 16.07
CA SER A 158 2.07 2.40 16.84
C SER A 158 3.35 3.04 16.28
N ALA A 159 4.14 3.69 17.14
CA ALA A 159 5.43 4.26 16.77
C ALA A 159 6.43 3.20 16.29
N SER A 160 6.40 1.99 16.85
CA SER A 160 7.31 0.91 16.43
C SER A 160 6.97 0.37 15.03
N LEU A 161 5.69 0.35 14.66
CA LEU A 161 5.25 -0.04 13.32
C LEU A 161 5.64 1.01 12.29
N PHE A 162 5.48 2.30 12.62
CA PHE A 162 5.94 3.38 11.75
C PHE A 162 7.45 3.35 11.56
N ARG A 163 8.22 3.09 12.63
CA ARG A 163 9.68 2.98 12.54
C ARG A 163 10.14 1.93 11.53
N GLN A 164 9.45 0.80 11.44
CA GLN A 164 9.74 -0.22 10.42
C GLN A 164 9.56 0.32 9.00
N VAL A 165 8.53 1.14 8.78
CA VAL A 165 8.32 1.80 7.48
C VAL A 165 9.43 2.82 7.19
N GLU A 166 9.82 3.62 8.17
CA GLU A 166 10.93 4.57 8.04
C GLU A 166 12.22 3.88 7.63
N ASP A 167 12.59 2.82 8.36
CA ASP A 167 13.81 2.05 8.09
C ASP A 167 13.74 1.42 6.69
N GLN A 168 12.58 0.89 6.30
CA GLN A 168 12.40 0.31 4.97
C GLN A 168 12.51 1.36 3.85
N VAL A 169 11.90 2.54 4.00
CA VAL A 169 12.02 3.63 3.01
C VAL A 169 13.47 4.07 2.84
N ALA A 170 14.25 4.09 3.92
CA ALA A 170 15.67 4.42 3.89
C ALA A 170 16.53 3.35 3.18
N MET A 171 16.11 2.08 3.19
CA MET A 171 16.79 0.98 2.51
C MET A 171 16.50 0.91 1.01
N LEU A 172 15.34 1.41 0.57
CA LEU A 172 14.94 1.37 -0.84
C LEU A 172 15.55 2.53 -1.64
N SER A 173 16.06 2.23 -2.83
CA SER A 173 16.59 3.27 -3.72
C SER A 173 15.47 4.20 -4.19
N PRO A 174 15.69 5.53 -4.26
CA PRO A 174 14.76 6.46 -4.90
C PRO A 174 14.42 6.08 -6.35
N ASP A 175 15.34 5.40 -7.05
CA ASP A 175 15.20 4.99 -8.45
C ASP A 175 14.49 3.63 -8.62
N GLN A 176 14.05 2.97 -7.53
CA GLN A 176 13.21 1.78 -7.62
C GLN A 176 11.79 2.17 -8.07
N VAL A 177 11.65 2.40 -9.36
CA VAL A 177 10.36 2.46 -10.04
C VAL A 177 10.00 1.03 -10.43
N ASN A 178 9.10 0.40 -9.68
CA ASN A 178 8.50 -0.86 -10.11
C ASN A 178 7.48 -0.54 -11.21
N TYR A 179 7.75 -1.02 -12.43
CA TYR A 179 6.82 -1.02 -13.57
C TYR A 179 5.75 -2.10 -13.41
#